data_AF-A0A847N6K7-F1
#
_entry.id   AF-A0A847N6K7-F1
#
_cell.length_a   1.000
_cell.length_b   1.000
_cell.length_c   1.000
_cell.angle_alpha   90.00
_cell.angle_beta   90.00
_cell.angle_gamma   90.00
#
_symmetry.space_group_name_H-M   'P 1'
#
loop_
_entity.id
_entity.type
_entity.pdbx_description
1 polymer ?
#
loop_
_entity_poly.entity_id
_entity_poly.type
_entity_poly.pdbx_seq_one_letter_code
_entity_poly.pdbx_strand_id
1 'polypeptide(L)'
;MKEFLENLEIGEGKVKLSAEEVKSILAKNGEMVNTEVAKKEEALNKEIDNYKNQIVNLEKQIETAPNSKELDDLKNELQKMKDAETERIAKEKEAKDDEILTNNIKSAFGDKKFVNEYTEKSLINEIKKLLKEDTTKTKSAKDFFEELTKDKEGIFVNPNTVEIPPTGDINNTSSREAHERELMGLNTKEK
;
A
#
# COMPACT_ATOMS: atom_id res chain seq x y z
N MET A 1 -21.35 6.67 -6.91
CA MET A 1 -22.81 6.32 -6.93
C MET A 1 -23.69 7.53 -6.61
N LYS A 2 -23.45 8.26 -5.51
CA LYS A 2 -24.20 9.49 -5.18
C LYS A 2 -24.16 10.55 -6.30
N GLU A 3 -22.97 10.93 -6.76
CA GLU A 3 -22.79 11.91 -7.86
C GLU A 3 -23.42 11.44 -9.19
N PHE A 4 -23.49 10.12 -9.40
CA PHE A 4 -24.15 9.55 -10.58
C PHE A 4 -25.67 9.73 -10.50
N LEU A 5 -26.28 9.48 -9.33
CA LEU A 5 -27.72 9.64 -9.11
C LEU A 5 -28.16 11.11 -9.12
N GLU A 6 -27.33 12.02 -8.59
CA GLU A 6 -27.61 13.46 -8.60
C GLU A 6 -27.58 14.08 -10.01
N ASN A 7 -26.85 13.44 -10.92
CA ASN A 7 -26.74 13.86 -12.33
C ASN A 7 -27.60 13.02 -13.28
N LEU A 8 -28.38 12.07 -12.76
CA LEU A 8 -29.24 11.22 -13.58
C LEU A 8 -30.51 11.98 -14.00
N GLU A 9 -30.72 12.10 -15.31
CA GLU A 9 -31.90 12.73 -15.91
C GLU A 9 -32.85 11.64 -16.45
N ILE A 10 -34.14 11.74 -16.13
CA ILE A 10 -35.14 10.70 -16.45
C ILE A 10 -36.31 11.30 -17.24
N GLY A 11 -36.82 10.56 -18.22
CA GLY A 11 -37.98 10.93 -19.06
C GLY A 11 -37.66 11.89 -20.20
N GLU A 12 -38.63 12.11 -21.09
CA GLU A 12 -38.50 12.98 -22.28
C GLU A 12 -38.21 14.46 -21.91
N GLY A 13 -38.48 14.85 -20.66
CA GLY A 13 -38.23 16.18 -20.10
C GLY A 13 -36.93 16.35 -19.30
N LYS A 14 -36.04 15.33 -19.24
CA LYS A 14 -34.74 15.39 -18.54
C LYS A 14 -34.83 15.84 -17.08
N VAL A 15 -35.75 15.27 -16.31
CA VAL A 15 -35.96 15.64 -14.90
C VAL A 15 -34.90 14.99 -14.02
N LYS A 16 -34.27 15.76 -13.13
CA LYS A 16 -33.31 15.25 -12.14
C LYS A 16 -34.03 14.67 -10.92
N LEU A 17 -33.43 13.63 -10.33
CA LEU A 17 -33.88 13.10 -9.04
C LEU A 17 -33.77 14.16 -7.93
N SER A 18 -34.76 14.22 -7.05
CA SER A 18 -34.70 15.05 -5.86
C SER A 18 -33.68 14.51 -4.84
N ALA A 19 -33.18 15.38 -3.96
CA ALA A 19 -32.23 14.98 -2.93
C ALA A 19 -32.79 13.92 -1.97
N GLU A 20 -34.11 13.93 -1.72
CA GLU A 20 -34.80 12.94 -0.89
C GLU A 20 -34.86 11.57 -1.57
N GLU A 21 -35.14 11.52 -2.87
CA GLU A 21 -35.13 10.28 -3.66
C GLU A 21 -33.72 9.69 -3.74
N VAL A 22 -32.69 10.51 -4.01
CA VAL A 22 -31.29 10.06 -4.00
C VAL A 22 -30.91 9.49 -2.63
N LYS A 23 -31.27 10.18 -1.55
CA LYS A 23 -31.00 9.71 -0.18
C LYS A 23 -31.71 8.38 0.12
N SER A 24 -32.97 8.23 -0.31
CA SER A 24 -33.74 6.99 -0.15
C SER A 24 -33.12 5.82 -0.92
N ILE A 25 -32.68 6.05 -2.17
CA ILE A 25 -32.01 5.03 -3.00
C ILE A 25 -30.69 4.60 -2.37
N LEU A 26 -29.86 5.54 -1.91
CA LEU A 26 -28.59 5.23 -1.26
C LEU A 26 -28.80 4.45 0.04
N ALA A 27 -29.82 4.78 0.83
CA ALA A 27 -30.17 4.06 2.05
C ALA A 27 -30.59 2.61 1.75
N LYS A 28 -31.52 2.40 0.81
CA LYS A 28 -31.95 1.07 0.38
C LYS A 28 -30.81 0.25 -0.22
N ASN A 29 -29.93 0.89 -1.00
CA ASN A 29 -28.75 0.22 -1.54
C ASN A 29 -27.77 -0.17 -0.42
N GLY A 30 -27.57 0.68 0.58
CA GLY A 30 -26.77 0.35 1.77
C GLY A 30 -27.33 -0.85 2.54
N GLU A 31 -28.65 -0.86 2.80
CA GLU A 31 -29.33 -2.00 3.44
C GLU A 31 -29.20 -3.29 2.63
N MET A 32 -29.37 -3.21 1.31
CA MET A 32 -29.24 -4.36 0.41
C MET A 32 -27.80 -4.88 0.34
N VAL A 33 -26.80 -4.00 0.24
CA VAL A 33 -25.38 -4.38 0.29
C VAL A 33 -25.07 -5.06 1.62
N ASN A 34 -25.50 -4.49 2.74
CA ASN A 34 -25.28 -5.10 4.07
C ASN A 34 -25.93 -6.48 4.18
N THR A 35 -27.14 -6.64 3.64
CA THR A 35 -27.85 -7.93 3.64
C THR A 35 -27.12 -8.98 2.80
N GLU A 36 -26.66 -8.61 1.61
CA GLU A 36 -25.91 -9.53 0.72
C GLU A 36 -24.52 -9.85 1.27
N VAL A 37 -23.85 -8.89 1.91
CA VAL A 37 -22.59 -9.13 2.64
C VAL A 37 -22.83 -10.10 3.78
N ALA A 38 -23.85 -9.91 4.61
CA ALA A 38 -24.18 -10.81 5.71
C ALA A 38 -24.48 -12.23 5.22
N LYS A 39 -25.24 -12.39 4.13
CA LYS A 39 -25.48 -13.71 3.51
C LYS A 39 -24.19 -14.39 3.05
N LYS A 40 -23.28 -13.63 2.43
CA LYS A 40 -21.98 -14.15 1.99
C LYS A 40 -21.10 -14.54 3.18
N GLU A 41 -21.07 -13.74 4.23
CA GLU A 41 -20.35 -14.04 5.47
C GLU A 41 -20.91 -15.29 6.15
N GLU A 42 -22.24 -15.43 6.24
CA GLU A 42 -22.87 -16.65 6.75
C GLU A 42 -22.55 -17.88 5.90
N ALA A 43 -22.55 -17.75 4.57
CA ALA A 43 -22.20 -18.84 3.67
C ALA A 43 -20.74 -19.27 3.84
N LEU A 44 -19.81 -18.31 3.90
CA LEU A 44 -18.39 -18.56 4.14
C LEU A 44 -18.16 -19.19 5.52
N ASN A 45 -18.83 -18.70 6.56
CA ASN A 45 -18.72 -19.27 7.90
C ASN A 45 -19.24 -20.72 7.95
N LYS A 46 -20.37 -21.01 7.28
CA LYS A 46 -20.88 -22.38 7.15
C LYS A 46 -19.89 -23.29 6.41
N GLU A 47 -19.25 -22.79 5.37
CA GLU A 47 -18.25 -23.53 4.60
C GLU A 47 -16.98 -23.80 5.44
N ILE A 48 -16.50 -22.81 6.18
CA ILE A 48 -15.40 -22.94 7.15
C ILE A 48 -15.73 -24.00 8.20
N ASP A 49 -16.93 -23.95 8.79
CA ASP A 49 -17.35 -24.92 9.80
C ASP A 49 -17.50 -26.33 9.22
N ASN A 50 -17.98 -26.44 7.98
CA ASN A 50 -18.01 -27.71 7.25
C ASN A 50 -16.59 -28.28 7.04
N TYR A 51 -15.64 -27.46 6.57
CA TYR A 51 -14.25 -27.91 6.40
C TYR A 51 -13.58 -28.28 7.73
N LYS A 52 -13.81 -27.52 8.80
CA LYS A 52 -13.34 -27.88 10.15
C LYS A 52 -13.88 -29.24 10.59
N ASN A 53 -15.17 -29.48 10.40
CA ASN A 53 -15.79 -30.77 10.73
C ASN A 53 -15.23 -31.92 9.86
N GLN A 54 -14.97 -31.68 8.58
CA GLN A 54 -14.33 -32.65 7.69
C GLN A 54 -12.91 -32.97 8.13
N ILE A 55 -12.11 -31.97 8.51
CA ILE A 55 -10.75 -32.17 9.03
C ILE A 55 -10.79 -33.04 10.29
N VAL A 56 -11.64 -32.70 11.27
CA VAL A 56 -11.77 -33.49 12.51
C VAL A 56 -12.21 -34.93 12.21
N ASN A 57 -13.10 -35.12 11.23
CA ASN A 57 -13.53 -36.47 10.84
C ASN A 57 -12.42 -37.27 10.16
N LEU A 58 -11.65 -36.63 9.27
CA LEU A 58 -10.51 -37.25 8.60
C LEU A 58 -9.40 -37.59 9.60
N GLU A 59 -9.13 -36.73 10.57
CA GLU A 59 -8.18 -37.00 11.67
C GLU A 59 -8.58 -38.26 12.45
N LYS A 60 -9.85 -38.40 12.81
CA LYS A 60 -10.36 -39.60 13.50
C LYS A 60 -10.26 -40.86 12.63
N GLN A 61 -10.50 -40.75 11.33
CA GLN A 61 -10.32 -41.88 10.40
C GLN A 61 -8.85 -42.27 10.28
N ILE A 62 -7.95 -41.29 10.30
CA ILE A 62 -6.50 -41.49 10.27
C ILE A 62 -5.99 -42.12 11.59
N GLU A 63 -6.61 -41.85 12.73
CA GLU A 63 -6.29 -42.50 14.01
C GLU A 63 -6.72 -43.97 14.06
N THR A 64 -7.82 -44.31 13.38
CA THR A 64 -8.44 -45.65 13.43
C THR A 64 -8.08 -46.54 12.24
N ALA A 65 -7.48 -45.98 11.20
CA ALA A 65 -6.97 -46.74 10.06
C ALA A 65 -5.83 -47.69 10.50
N PRO A 66 -5.79 -48.93 9.99
CA PRO A 66 -4.70 -49.85 10.28
C PRO A 66 -3.37 -49.23 9.82
N ASN A 67 -2.33 -49.26 10.68
CA ASN A 67 -1.00 -48.71 10.39
C ASN A 67 -0.41 -49.37 9.14
N SER A 68 -0.61 -48.74 7.98
CA SER A 68 0.19 -48.95 6.78
C SER A 68 1.16 -47.78 6.67
N LYS A 69 2.29 -48.01 6.00
CA LYS A 69 3.28 -46.96 5.74
C LYS A 69 2.65 -45.74 5.04
N GLU A 70 1.63 -45.95 4.19
CA GLU A 70 0.88 -44.85 3.56
C GLU A 70 0.13 -43.96 4.57
N LEU A 71 -0.35 -44.51 5.69
CA LEU A 71 -1.03 -43.74 6.72
C LEU A 71 -0.07 -42.83 7.49
N ASP A 72 1.13 -43.33 7.79
CA ASP A 72 2.18 -42.54 8.43
C ASP A 72 2.73 -41.46 7.50
N ASP A 73 2.89 -41.77 6.21
CA ASP A 73 3.27 -40.79 5.19
C ASP A 73 2.19 -39.69 5.05
N LEU A 74 0.90 -40.06 5.06
CA LEU A 74 -0.21 -39.10 5.00
C LEU A 74 -0.31 -38.23 6.27
N LYS A 75 -0.10 -38.81 7.47
CA LYS A 75 -0.01 -38.05 8.73
C LYS A 75 1.12 -37.01 8.69
N ASN A 76 2.29 -37.42 8.19
CA ASN A 76 3.45 -36.54 8.06
C ASN A 76 3.21 -35.41 7.04
N GLU A 77 2.57 -35.71 5.92
CA GLU A 77 2.21 -34.70 4.91
C GLU A 77 1.17 -33.71 5.44
N LEU A 78 0.14 -34.20 6.13
CA LEU A 78 -0.86 -33.37 6.79
C LEU A 78 -0.22 -32.43 7.82
N GLN A 79 0.73 -32.94 8.62
CA GLN A 79 1.46 -32.13 9.59
C GLN A 79 2.30 -31.04 8.90
N LYS A 80 3.03 -31.38 7.84
CA LYS A 80 3.79 -30.39 7.05
C LYS A 80 2.90 -29.31 6.47
N MET A 81 1.72 -29.67 5.96
CA MET A 81 0.77 -28.69 5.42
C MET A 81 0.21 -27.79 6.51
N LYS A 82 -0.11 -28.33 7.70
CA LYS A 82 -0.53 -27.53 8.85
C LYS A 82 0.55 -26.57 9.31
N ASP A 83 1.79 -27.03 9.40
CA ASP A 83 2.92 -26.20 9.82
C ASP A 83 3.16 -25.08 8.80
N ALA A 84 3.14 -25.40 7.50
CA ALA A 84 3.28 -24.43 6.42
C ALA A 84 2.14 -23.39 6.40
N GLU A 85 0.90 -23.81 6.63
CA GLU A 85 -0.25 -22.91 6.68
C GLU A 85 -0.19 -22.02 7.93
N THR A 86 0.24 -22.55 9.07
CA THR A 86 0.45 -21.77 10.30
C THR A 86 1.54 -20.72 10.09
N GLU A 87 2.65 -21.07 9.44
CA GLU A 87 3.71 -20.13 9.07
C GLU A 87 3.21 -19.08 8.08
N ARG A 88 2.40 -19.46 7.09
CA ARG A 88 1.78 -18.54 6.12
C ARG A 88 0.86 -17.54 6.82
N ILE A 89 -0.01 -18.00 7.72
CA ILE A 89 -0.91 -17.15 8.51
C ILE A 89 -0.09 -16.19 9.40
N ALA A 90 0.97 -16.67 10.03
CA ALA A 90 1.85 -15.83 10.85
C ALA A 90 2.54 -14.73 10.02
N LYS A 91 3.10 -15.09 8.85
CA LYS A 91 3.72 -14.13 7.92
C LYS A 91 2.73 -13.13 7.36
N GLU A 92 1.53 -13.58 6.99
CA GLU A 92 0.47 -12.70 6.47
C GLU A 92 0.00 -11.72 7.55
N LYS A 93 -0.13 -12.17 8.80
CA LYS A 93 -0.45 -11.31 9.93
C LYS A 93 0.66 -10.30 10.18
N GLU A 94 1.92 -10.72 10.22
CA GLU A 94 3.06 -9.82 10.40
C GLU A 94 3.15 -8.78 9.28
N ALA A 95 2.92 -9.19 8.02
CA ALA A 95 2.90 -8.27 6.88
C ALA A 95 1.75 -7.25 6.98
N LYS A 96 0.54 -7.68 7.37
CA LYS A 96 -0.60 -6.77 7.58
C LYS A 96 -0.35 -5.81 8.74
N ASP A 97 0.17 -6.31 9.85
CA ASP A 97 0.50 -5.48 11.02
C ASP A 97 1.59 -4.45 10.66
N ASP A 98 2.61 -4.85 9.89
CA ASP A 98 3.65 -3.95 9.39
C ASP A 98 3.12 -2.92 8.39
N GLU A 99 2.19 -3.30 7.51
CA GLU A 99 1.53 -2.40 6.58
C GLU A 99 0.69 -1.35 7.32
N ILE A 100 -0.13 -1.77 8.29
CA ILE A 100 -0.92 -0.88 9.14
C ILE A 100 0.00 0.09 9.88
N LEU A 101 1.07 -0.42 10.50
CA LEU A 101 2.04 0.41 11.20
C LEU A 101 2.70 1.42 10.26
N THR A 102 3.09 1.00 9.06
CA THR A 102 3.68 1.87 8.03
C THR A 102 2.71 2.99 7.64
N ASN A 103 1.44 2.66 7.40
CA ASN A 103 0.42 3.64 7.02
C ASN A 103 0.13 4.64 8.16
N ASN A 104 0.13 4.18 9.41
CA ASN A 104 0.01 5.06 10.57
C ASN A 104 1.19 6.03 10.67
N ILE A 105 2.41 5.56 10.43
CA ILE A 105 3.61 6.41 10.42
C ILE A 105 3.53 7.42 9.27
N LYS A 106 3.17 6.99 8.06
CA LYS A 106 2.99 7.89 6.91
C LYS A 106 1.93 8.96 7.17
N SER A 107 0.84 8.59 7.82
CA SER A 107 -0.21 9.55 8.22
C SER A 107 0.31 10.60 9.19
N ALA A 108 1.29 10.26 10.04
CA ALA A 108 1.94 11.22 10.94
C ALA A 108 2.82 12.24 10.19
N PHE A 109 3.25 11.95 8.96
CA PHE A 109 4.01 12.90 8.14
C PHE A 109 3.14 14.03 7.59
N GLY A 110 1.82 13.83 7.50
CA GLY A 110 0.88 14.80 6.94
C GLY A 110 1.20 15.15 5.49
N ASP A 111 1.15 16.43 5.13
CA ASP A 111 1.37 16.92 3.76
C ASP A 111 2.85 17.11 3.38
N LYS A 112 3.79 16.67 4.24
CA LYS A 112 5.22 16.87 4.00
C LYS A 112 5.70 15.97 2.87
N LYS A 113 6.30 16.57 1.84
CA LYS A 113 6.95 15.85 0.74
C LYS A 113 8.43 15.67 1.05
N PHE A 114 8.92 14.43 1.02
CA PHE A 114 10.34 14.11 1.20
C PHE A 114 11.13 14.35 -0.09
N VAL A 115 12.41 14.69 0.05
CA VAL A 115 13.31 14.91 -1.11
C VAL A 115 13.50 13.68 -1.99
N ASN A 116 13.40 12.48 -1.40
CA ASN A 116 13.43 11.21 -2.12
C ASN A 116 12.77 10.10 -1.27
N GLU A 117 12.42 8.99 -1.92
CA GLU A 117 11.82 7.83 -1.23
C GLU A 117 12.74 7.16 -0.21
N TYR A 118 14.06 7.26 -0.39
CA TYR A 118 15.03 6.64 0.50
C TYR A 118 14.98 7.28 1.89
N THR A 119 14.90 8.61 1.95
CA THR A 119 14.75 9.36 3.20
C THR A 119 13.42 9.05 3.87
N GLU A 120 12.32 8.95 3.11
CA GLU A 120 11.02 8.54 3.64
C GLU A 120 11.09 7.13 4.26
N LYS A 121 11.61 6.15 3.51
CA LYS A 121 11.75 4.75 3.95
C LYS A 121 12.66 4.63 5.18
N SER A 122 13.79 5.34 5.21
CA SER A 122 14.69 5.35 6.37
C SER A 122 14.02 5.93 7.61
N LEU A 123 13.25 7.02 7.46
CA LEU A 123 12.55 7.64 8.58
C LEU A 123 11.43 6.72 9.11
N ILE A 124 10.69 6.06 8.22
CA ILE A 124 9.69 5.04 8.61
C ILE A 124 10.35 3.93 9.43
N ASN A 125 11.48 3.40 8.97
CA ASN A 125 12.18 2.31 9.64
C ASN A 125 12.69 2.73 11.03
N GLU A 126 13.23 3.94 11.15
CA GLU A 126 13.71 4.47 12.44
C GLU A 126 12.55 4.67 13.42
N ILE A 127 11.41 5.21 12.96
CA ILE A 127 10.20 5.36 13.78
C ILE A 127 9.64 4.00 14.20
N LYS A 128 9.61 3.00 13.30
CA LYS A 128 9.22 1.62 13.65
C LYS A 128 10.10 1.05 14.76
N LYS A 129 11.41 1.28 14.69
CA LYS A 129 12.38 0.82 15.70
C LYS A 129 12.12 1.50 17.04
N LEU A 130 11.99 2.83 17.05
CA LEU A 130 11.71 3.59 18.28
C LEU A 130 10.37 3.21 18.92
N LEU A 131 9.33 2.93 18.13
CA LEU A 131 8.05 2.43 18.63
C LEU A 131 8.16 1.03 19.25
N LYS A 132 9.04 0.18 18.73
CA LYS A 132 9.32 -1.15 19.33
C LYS A 132 10.12 -1.01 20.63
N GLU A 133 11.04 -0.04 20.70
CA GLU A 133 11.87 0.23 21.88
C GLU A 133 11.13 1.02 22.97
N ASP A 134 10.07 1.76 22.62
CA ASP A 134 9.21 2.45 23.59
C ASP A 134 8.31 1.48 24.36
N THR A 135 8.92 0.83 25.35
CA THR A 135 8.23 -0.05 26.30
C THR A 135 7.17 0.67 27.14
N THR A 136 7.22 2.01 27.22
CA THR A 136 6.26 2.81 27.99
C THR A 136 5.01 3.16 27.17
N LYS A 137 5.07 3.04 25.84
CA LYS A 137 4.01 3.41 24.88
C LYS A 137 3.49 4.83 25.09
N THR A 138 4.36 5.73 25.51
CA THR A 138 3.99 7.13 25.81
C THR A 138 4.19 8.04 24.62
N LYS A 139 5.03 7.67 23.66
CA LYS A 139 5.28 8.43 22.44
C LYS A 139 4.62 7.77 21.23
N SER A 140 3.95 8.59 20.43
CA SER A 140 3.32 8.19 19.17
C SER A 140 4.29 8.30 17.99
N ALA A 141 3.90 7.73 16.84
CA ALA A 141 4.65 7.90 15.59
C ALA A 141 4.87 9.38 15.23
N LYS A 142 3.94 10.26 15.59
CA LYS A 142 4.04 11.70 15.37
C LYS A 142 5.10 12.36 16.25
N ASP A 143 5.16 11.97 17.52
CA ASP A 143 6.17 12.51 18.46
C ASP A 143 7.58 12.13 18.01
N PHE A 144 7.78 10.87 17.61
CA PHE A 144 9.06 10.42 17.06
C PHE A 144 9.39 11.08 15.73
N PHE A 145 8.40 11.29 14.86
CA PHE A 145 8.60 12.02 13.62
C PHE A 145 9.07 13.45 13.85
N GLU A 146 8.42 14.18 14.76
CA GLU A 146 8.81 15.55 15.12
C GLU A 146 10.21 15.58 15.76
N GLU A 147 10.51 14.64 16.66
CA GLU A 147 11.83 14.51 17.29
C GLU A 147 12.96 14.24 16.29
N LEU A 148 12.71 13.40 15.29
CA LEU A 148 13.69 13.05 14.25
C LEU A 148 13.86 14.13 13.18
N THR A 149 12.88 15.03 13.00
CA THR A 149 12.88 16.00 11.87
C THR A 149 13.02 17.46 12.27
N LYS A 150 12.84 17.83 13.55
CA LYS A 150 12.90 19.22 14.04
C LYS A 150 14.21 19.96 13.73
N ASP A 151 15.35 19.27 13.76
CA ASP A 151 16.69 19.86 13.65
C ASP A 151 17.43 19.39 12.39
N LYS A 152 16.69 18.94 11.37
CA LYS A 152 17.27 18.34 10.16
C LYS A 152 16.88 19.13 8.91
N GLU A 153 17.89 19.67 8.24
CA GLU A 153 17.74 20.32 6.94
C GLU A 153 17.78 19.29 5.80
N GLY A 154 17.16 19.62 4.66
CA GLY A 154 17.23 18.81 3.45
C GLY A 154 16.41 17.51 3.46
N ILE A 155 15.57 17.28 4.48
CA ILE A 155 14.66 16.11 4.52
C ILE A 155 13.43 16.33 3.64
N PHE A 156 12.91 17.55 3.62
CA PHE A 156 11.69 17.90 2.90
C PHE A 156 12.00 18.69 1.63
N VAL A 157 11.17 18.50 0.60
CA VAL A 157 11.22 19.31 -0.61
C VAL A 157 10.99 20.77 -0.23
N ASN A 158 11.91 21.64 -0.64
CA ASN A 158 11.75 23.07 -0.46
C ASN A 158 10.55 23.54 -1.30
N PRO A 159 9.48 24.11 -0.70
CA PRO A 159 8.33 24.61 -1.46
C PRO A 159 8.68 25.79 -2.39
N ASN A 160 9.82 26.45 -2.17
CA ASN A 160 10.31 27.54 -3.02
C ASN A 160 11.34 27.04 -4.06
N THR A 161 10.99 26.01 -4.84
CA THR A 161 11.81 25.65 -6.01
C THR A 161 11.63 26.70 -7.10
N VAL A 162 12.69 27.44 -7.40
CA VAL A 162 12.73 28.24 -8.64
C VAL A 162 12.92 27.23 -9.78
N GLU A 163 11.94 27.11 -10.68
CA GLU A 163 12.16 26.46 -11.97
C GLU A 163 13.22 27.27 -12.70
N ILE A 164 14.47 26.80 -12.68
CA ILE A 164 15.50 27.36 -13.52
C ILE A 164 15.17 26.87 -14.93
N PRO A 165 14.80 27.75 -15.87
CA PRO A 165 14.53 27.32 -17.24
C PRO A 165 15.74 26.56 -17.76
N PRO A 166 15.55 25.53 -18.62
CA PRO A 166 16.67 24.82 -19.22
C PRO A 166 17.57 25.88 -19.86
N THR A 167 18.79 26.00 -19.34
CA THR A 167 19.80 26.90 -19.89
C THR A 167 19.91 26.54 -21.35
N GLY A 168 19.38 27.41 -22.21
CA GLY A 168 19.37 27.20 -23.65
C GLY A 168 20.77 26.83 -24.08
N ASP A 169 20.84 25.82 -24.95
CA ASP A 169 22.06 25.28 -25.56
C ASP A 169 23.09 26.40 -25.71
N ILE A 170 24.15 26.35 -24.88
CA ILE A 170 25.23 27.32 -24.97
C ILE A 170 25.95 26.93 -26.25
N ASN A 171 25.47 27.47 -27.37
CA ASN A 171 25.98 27.25 -28.71
C ASN A 171 27.47 27.55 -28.68
N ASN A 172 28.25 26.50 -28.52
CA ASN A 172 29.70 26.52 -28.49
C ASN A 172 30.22 26.61 -29.93
N THR A 173 29.66 27.55 -30.70
CA THR A 173 30.02 27.82 -32.09
C THR A 173 31.48 28.22 -32.20
N SER A 174 32.04 28.89 -31.20
CA SER A 174 33.46 29.24 -31.22
C SER A 174 34.39 28.02 -31.14
N SER A 175 34.05 26.98 -30.35
CA SER A 175 34.88 25.77 -30.27
C SER A 175 34.73 24.88 -31.49
N ARG A 176 33.52 24.81 -32.08
CA ARG A 176 33.31 24.05 -33.33
C ARG A 176 33.97 24.71 -34.53
N GLU A 177 33.83 26.02 -34.69
CA GLU A 177 34.48 26.75 -35.78
C GLU A 177 36.01 26.72 -35.64
N ALA A 178 36.56 26.77 -34.42
CA ALA A 178 37.99 26.63 -34.20
C ALA A 178 38.50 25.24 -34.63
N HIS A 179 37.78 24.18 -34.28
CA HIS A 179 38.13 22.82 -34.66
C HIS A 179 37.99 22.56 -36.16
N GLU A 180 36.93 23.08 -36.79
CA GLU A 180 36.70 22.97 -38.23
C GLU A 180 37.74 23.79 -39.05
N ARG A 181 38.25 24.91 -38.52
CA ARG A 181 39.36 25.67 -39.13
C ARG A 181 40.71 24.97 -39.01
N GLU A 182 40.98 24.34 -37.87
CA GLU A 182 42.18 23.53 -37.65
C GLU A 182 42.23 22.35 -38.62
N LEU A 183 41.10 21.65 -38.82
CA LEU A 183 40.96 20.57 -39.80
C LEU A 183 41.18 21.04 -41.26
N MET A 184 40.89 22.31 -41.55
CA MET A 184 41.07 22.93 -42.87
C MET A 184 42.43 23.64 -43.02
N GLY A 185 43.32 23.55 -42.02
CA GLY A 185 44.66 24.16 -42.05
C GLY A 185 44.64 25.70 -42.00
N LEU A 186 43.58 26.30 -41.47
CA LEU A 186 43.42 27.74 -41.34
C LEU A 186 43.70 28.18 -39.90
N ASN A 187 44.47 29.25 -39.73
CA ASN A 187 44.75 29.81 -38.40
C ASN A 187 43.46 30.24 -37.70
N THR A 188 43.40 29.97 -36.39
CA THR A 188 42.33 30.46 -35.52
C THR A 188 42.37 31.99 -35.50
N LYS A 189 41.20 32.63 -35.60
CA LYS A 189 41.14 34.09 -35.46
C LYS A 189 41.45 34.43 -34.01
N GLU A 190 42.59 35.06 -33.77
CA GLU A 190 42.83 35.77 -32.50
C GLU A 190 41.74 36.84 -32.33
N LYS A 191 41.31 37.02 -31.08
CA LYS A 191 40.21 37.91 -30.69
C LYS A 191 40.41 39.36 -31.13
#